data_AF-A0A6C0ER93-F1
#
_entry.id   AF-A0A6C0ER93-F1
#
_cell.length_a   1.000
_cell.length_b   1.000
_cell.length_c   1.000
_cell.angle_alpha   90.00
_cell.angle_beta   90.00
_cell.angle_gamma   90.00
#
_symmetry.space_group_name_H-M   'P 1'
#
loop_
_entity.id
_entity.type
_entity.pdbx_description
1 polymer ?
#
loop_
_entity_poly.entity_id
_entity_poly.type
_entity_poly.pdbx_seq_one_letter_code
_entity_poly.pdbx_strand_id
1 'polypeptide(L)'
;MSYLHFFNVDSLKHNFSKLIEIDKLIYEKKDIITENLNKLKTTYNNLIKHNSKKIFLFCLDSFYFQYKILNMEMENLNRFIILINNRMYGDYYKLYNIIMMQTKEKHIELPNAPDSAKIPIYKDLEPFREYKIEDIQEIHKTILILLNDMYSYYSSSEKRKNDYSDNTNVGSSISNFLTTLEFENTLIREQMSLYINYIHYFHSSQQNYLAKLYTKMDMFKREIDEDILSNNRKTNHDAGIESYFILSNETIDFDFDDGFTPNPIRSKESVIEEKIQQSELVLDTNENVLENIDNLIRITETENIHIELEQKEPTEEK
;
A
#
# COMPACT_ATOMS: atom_id res chain seq x y z
N MET A 1 -20.53 -34.07 -13.78
CA MET A 1 -19.24 -33.71 -14.40
C MET A 1 -19.06 -32.19 -14.29
N SER A 2 -17.83 -31.73 -14.04
CA SER A 2 -17.37 -30.31 -14.03
C SER A 2 -17.36 -29.52 -12.71
N TYR A 3 -16.87 -30.10 -11.59
CA TYR A 3 -16.44 -29.32 -10.42
C TYR A 3 -14.94 -29.45 -10.11
N LEU A 4 -14.25 -30.38 -10.78
CA LEU A 4 -12.80 -30.55 -10.68
C LEU A 4 -12.01 -29.34 -11.22
N HIS A 5 -12.64 -28.51 -12.05
CA HIS A 5 -12.01 -27.31 -12.63
C HIS A 5 -11.87 -26.16 -11.62
N PHE A 6 -12.53 -26.24 -10.46
CA PHE A 6 -12.54 -25.19 -9.44
C PHE A 6 -11.27 -25.22 -8.55
N PHE A 7 -10.59 -26.36 -8.46
CA PHE A 7 -9.35 -26.50 -7.68
C PHE A 7 -8.13 -26.27 -8.57
N ASN A 8 -8.09 -25.16 -9.30
CA ASN A 8 -6.90 -24.80 -10.07
C ASN A 8 -5.91 -24.07 -9.14
N VAL A 9 -5.26 -24.83 -8.26
CA VAL A 9 -4.20 -24.30 -7.37
C VAL A 9 -3.11 -23.59 -8.16
N ASP A 10 -2.88 -24.02 -9.40
CA ASP A 10 -1.88 -23.40 -10.28
C ASP A 10 -2.32 -22.03 -10.79
N SER A 11 -3.62 -21.80 -11.03
CA SER A 11 -4.12 -20.46 -11.35
C SER A 11 -3.98 -19.52 -10.15
N LEU A 12 -4.28 -19.99 -8.93
CA LEU A 12 -4.09 -19.21 -7.70
C LEU A 12 -2.62 -18.85 -7.47
N LYS A 13 -1.70 -19.80 -7.68
CA LYS A 13 -0.25 -19.53 -7.62
C LYS A 13 0.20 -18.54 -8.69
N HIS A 14 -0.30 -18.68 -9.91
CA HIS A 14 0.04 -17.79 -11.01
C HIS A 14 -0.44 -16.36 -10.75
N ASN A 15 -1.69 -16.19 -10.31
CA ASN A 15 -2.24 -14.89 -9.94
C ASN A 15 -1.48 -14.25 -8.78
N PHE A 16 -1.14 -15.03 -7.75
CA PHE A 16 -0.31 -14.55 -6.67
C PHE A 16 1.09 -14.13 -7.14
N SER A 17 1.70 -14.89 -8.05
CA SER A 17 3.02 -14.54 -8.62
C SER A 17 2.99 -13.20 -9.37
N LYS A 18 1.91 -12.91 -10.11
CA LYS A 18 1.70 -11.61 -10.74
C LYS A 18 1.60 -10.48 -9.72
N LEU A 19 0.92 -10.67 -8.59
CA LEU A 19 0.85 -9.67 -7.53
C LEU A 19 2.23 -9.33 -6.97
N ILE A 20 3.05 -10.37 -6.72
CA ILE A 20 4.42 -10.20 -6.26
C ILE A 20 5.27 -9.45 -7.30
N GLU A 21 5.04 -9.70 -8.60
CA GLU A 21 5.73 -8.98 -9.67
C GLU A 21 5.38 -7.49 -9.68
N ILE A 22 4.10 -7.14 -9.55
CA ILE A 22 3.65 -5.74 -9.46
C ILE A 22 4.28 -5.07 -8.22
N ASP A 23 4.28 -5.74 -7.07
CA ASP A 23 4.88 -5.22 -5.85
C ASP A 23 6.38 -4.95 -6.04
N LYS A 24 7.12 -5.86 -6.67
CA LYS A 24 8.54 -5.64 -7.02
C LYS A 24 8.75 -4.41 -7.89
N LEU A 25 7.94 -4.23 -8.93
CA LEU A 25 8.01 -3.05 -9.80
C LEU A 25 7.75 -1.74 -9.04
N ILE A 26 6.87 -1.76 -8.04
CA ILE A 26 6.61 -0.62 -7.15
C ILE A 26 7.87 -0.30 -6.32
N TYR A 27 8.53 -1.31 -5.74
CA TYR A 27 9.77 -1.12 -5.00
C TYR A 27 10.92 -0.62 -5.89
N GLU A 28 11.05 -1.13 -7.12
CA GLU A 28 12.05 -0.62 -8.08
C GLU A 28 11.82 0.86 -8.43
N LYS A 29 10.56 1.25 -8.67
CA LYS A 29 10.22 2.68 -8.90
C LYS A 29 10.50 3.53 -7.67
N LYS A 30 10.17 3.04 -6.48
CA LYS A 30 10.46 3.71 -5.22
C LYS A 30 11.95 3.99 -5.07
N ASP A 31 12.81 3.03 -5.37
CA ASP A 31 14.26 3.20 -5.25
C ASP A 31 14.78 4.26 -6.22
N ILE A 32 14.32 4.26 -7.47
CA ILE A 32 14.66 5.28 -8.48
C ILE A 32 14.24 6.68 -8.01
N ILE A 33 13.00 6.83 -7.53
CA ILE A 33 12.48 8.10 -7.02
C ILE A 33 13.30 8.58 -5.82
N THR A 34 13.63 7.69 -4.90
CA THR A 34 14.45 8.00 -3.72
C THR A 34 15.85 8.47 -4.13
N GLU A 35 16.46 7.83 -5.12
CA GLU A 35 17.77 8.22 -5.65
C GLU A 35 17.71 9.63 -6.29
N ASN A 36 16.66 9.92 -7.07
CA ASN A 36 16.46 11.23 -7.68
C ASN A 36 16.26 12.33 -6.62
N LEU A 37 15.49 12.08 -5.57
CA LEU A 37 15.32 13.02 -4.46
C LEU A 37 16.63 13.24 -3.69
N ASN A 38 17.46 12.21 -3.53
CA ASN A 38 18.79 12.35 -2.93
C ASN A 38 19.75 13.17 -3.79
N LYS A 39 19.70 13.02 -5.12
CA LYS A 39 20.43 13.89 -6.05
C LYS A 39 19.98 15.34 -5.90
N LEU A 40 18.67 15.58 -5.84
CA LEU A 40 18.10 16.92 -5.67
C LEU A 40 18.58 17.59 -4.37
N LYS A 41 18.53 16.85 -3.25
CA LYS A 41 19.04 17.27 -1.94
C LYS A 41 20.54 17.60 -2.00
N THR A 42 21.33 16.78 -2.67
CA THR A 42 22.78 16.98 -2.79
C THR A 42 23.10 18.23 -3.61
N THR A 43 22.39 18.45 -4.71
CA THR A 43 22.50 19.67 -5.53
C THR A 43 22.15 20.92 -4.72
N TYR A 44 21.04 20.90 -3.98
CA TYR A 44 20.66 21.99 -3.08
C TYR A 44 21.76 22.32 -2.05
N ASN A 45 22.27 21.30 -1.36
CA ASN A 45 23.32 21.46 -0.35
C ASN A 45 24.61 22.04 -0.96
N ASN A 46 24.97 21.65 -2.18
CA ASN A 46 26.13 22.19 -2.88
C ASN A 46 25.90 23.67 -3.25
N LEU A 47 24.71 24.02 -3.75
CA LEU A 47 24.37 25.39 -4.11
C LEU A 47 24.43 26.34 -2.90
N ILE A 48 23.98 25.90 -1.73
CA ILE A 48 24.11 26.69 -0.48
C ILE A 48 25.57 26.88 -0.09
N LYS A 49 26.37 25.80 -0.11
CA LYS A 49 27.78 25.87 0.31
C LYS A 49 28.62 26.81 -0.55
N HIS A 50 28.30 26.93 -1.84
CA HIS A 50 29.05 27.76 -2.79
C HIS A 50 28.51 29.19 -2.94
N ASN A 51 27.36 29.54 -2.35
CA ASN A 51 26.73 30.85 -2.51
C ASN A 51 26.38 31.48 -1.16
N SER A 52 27.08 32.56 -0.80
CA SER A 52 26.88 33.30 0.46
C SER A 52 26.09 34.61 0.32
N LYS A 53 25.71 35.00 -0.91
CA LYS A 53 24.94 36.24 -1.13
C LYS A 53 23.47 36.03 -0.76
N LYS A 54 22.90 36.96 0.02
CA LYS A 54 21.48 36.93 0.47
C LYS A 54 20.47 36.74 -0.68
N ILE A 55 20.71 37.34 -1.85
CA ILE A 55 19.81 37.20 -3.00
C ILE A 55 19.79 35.77 -3.59
N PHE A 56 20.93 35.07 -3.60
CA PHE A 56 20.98 33.68 -4.05
C PHE A 56 20.37 32.74 -3.01
N LEU A 57 20.55 33.03 -1.72
CA LEU A 57 19.90 32.30 -0.63
C LEU A 57 18.37 32.41 -0.73
N PHE A 58 17.84 33.61 -0.99
CA PHE A 58 16.41 33.82 -1.23
C PHE A 58 15.87 32.97 -2.40
N CYS A 59 16.59 32.87 -3.51
CA CYS A 59 16.18 32.01 -4.63
C CYS A 59 16.22 30.51 -4.28
N LEU A 60 17.14 30.10 -3.40
CA LEU A 60 17.27 28.71 -2.97
C LEU A 60 16.16 28.27 -2.00
N ASP A 61 15.44 29.20 -1.36
CA ASP A 61 14.29 28.87 -0.50
C ASP A 61 13.15 28.23 -1.30
N SER A 62 12.88 28.73 -2.51
CA SER A 62 11.86 28.13 -3.41
C SER A 62 12.25 26.72 -3.83
N PHE A 63 13.55 26.49 -4.11
CA PHE A 63 14.07 25.17 -4.46
C PHE A 63 14.02 24.19 -3.28
N TYR A 64 14.30 24.67 -2.06
CA TYR A 64 14.14 23.88 -0.84
C TYR A 64 12.68 23.49 -0.59
N PHE A 65 11.76 24.42 -0.80
CA PHE A 65 10.33 24.17 -0.65
C PHE A 65 9.84 23.09 -1.63
N GLN A 66 10.27 23.15 -2.89
CA GLN A 66 9.98 22.11 -3.89
C GLN A 66 10.50 20.74 -3.44
N TYR A 67 11.77 20.65 -3.04
CA TYR A 67 12.33 19.40 -2.49
C TYR A 67 11.52 18.88 -1.30
N LYS A 68 11.09 19.77 -0.39
CA LYS A 68 10.31 19.41 0.79
C LYS A 68 8.94 18.82 0.43
N ILE A 69 8.24 19.40 -0.55
CA ILE A 69 6.96 18.87 -1.05
C ILE A 69 7.16 17.45 -1.60
N LEU A 70 8.11 17.28 -2.52
CA LEU A 70 8.37 16.00 -3.15
C LEU A 70 8.79 14.94 -2.10
N ASN A 71 9.61 15.31 -1.12
CA ASN A 71 9.99 14.40 -0.04
C ASN A 71 8.78 13.98 0.82
N MET A 72 7.89 14.91 1.15
CA MET A 72 6.68 14.62 1.92
C MET A 72 5.72 13.70 1.14
N GLU A 73 5.59 13.90 -0.16
CA GLU A 73 4.78 13.03 -1.02
C GLU A 73 5.36 11.61 -1.09
N MET A 74 6.68 11.48 -1.22
CA MET A 74 7.36 10.18 -1.18
C MET A 74 7.14 9.44 0.15
N GLU A 75 7.18 10.16 1.28
CA GLU A 75 6.86 9.58 2.60
C GLU A 75 5.41 9.08 2.66
N ASN A 76 4.46 9.81 2.08
CA ASN A 76 3.06 9.40 2.01
C ASN A 76 2.88 8.15 1.14
N LEU A 77 3.52 8.08 -0.03
CA LEU A 77 3.48 6.90 -0.90
C LEU A 77 4.10 5.68 -0.20
N ASN A 78 5.19 5.87 0.56
CA ASN A 78 5.77 4.81 1.38
C ASN A 78 4.80 4.29 2.45
N ARG A 79 4.06 5.18 3.12
CA ARG A 79 3.01 4.75 4.08
C ARG A 79 1.91 3.95 3.40
N PHE A 80 1.53 4.29 2.18
CA PHE A 80 0.56 3.51 1.40
C PHE A 80 1.07 2.09 1.07
N ILE A 81 2.34 1.94 0.68
CA ILE A 81 2.95 0.61 0.47
C ILE A 81 2.82 -0.24 1.73
N ILE A 82 3.24 0.30 2.87
CA ILE A 82 3.21 -0.42 4.16
C ILE A 82 1.78 -0.84 4.50
N LEU A 83 0.82 0.06 4.33
CA LEU A 83 -0.59 -0.19 4.63
C LEU A 83 -1.17 -1.31 3.76
N ILE A 84 -0.85 -1.33 2.45
CA ILE A 84 -1.31 -2.38 1.53
C ILE A 84 -0.69 -3.73 1.91
N ASN A 85 0.62 -3.78 2.17
CA ASN A 85 1.30 -5.03 2.55
C ASN A 85 0.81 -5.58 3.90
N ASN A 86 0.56 -4.69 4.87
CA ASN A 86 -0.06 -5.05 6.14
C ASN A 86 -1.46 -5.63 5.95
N ARG A 87 -2.28 -4.99 5.11
CA ARG A 87 -3.63 -5.49 4.79
C ARG A 87 -3.59 -6.85 4.11
N MET A 88 -2.70 -7.03 3.13
CA MET A 88 -2.50 -8.28 2.41
C MET A 88 -2.13 -9.41 3.36
N TYR A 89 -1.16 -9.19 4.25
CA TYR A 89 -0.78 -10.16 5.28
C TYR A 89 -1.96 -10.50 6.20
N GLY A 90 -2.68 -9.47 6.68
CA GLY A 90 -3.82 -9.63 7.58
C GLY A 90 -4.96 -10.47 6.99
N ASP A 91 -5.30 -10.27 5.72
CA ASP A 91 -6.34 -11.02 5.03
C ASP A 91 -5.99 -12.52 4.95
N TYR A 92 -4.77 -12.85 4.55
CA TYR A 92 -4.29 -14.24 4.52
C TYR A 92 -4.18 -14.85 5.92
N TYR A 93 -3.68 -14.09 6.91
CA TYR A 93 -3.56 -14.59 8.28
C TYR A 93 -4.91 -14.93 8.91
N LYS A 94 -5.93 -14.10 8.67
CA LYS A 94 -7.30 -14.37 9.12
C LYS A 94 -7.88 -15.62 8.46
N LEU A 95 -7.68 -15.78 7.15
CA LEU A 95 -8.14 -16.98 6.44
C LEU A 95 -7.46 -18.25 6.97
N TYR A 96 -6.14 -18.21 7.17
CA TYR A 96 -5.39 -19.30 7.78
C TYR A 96 -6.00 -19.72 9.13
N ASN A 97 -6.28 -18.76 10.02
CA ASN A 97 -6.86 -19.06 11.33
C ASN A 97 -8.26 -19.68 11.23
N ILE A 98 -9.10 -19.19 10.31
CA ILE A 98 -10.44 -19.74 10.07
C ILE A 98 -10.33 -21.21 9.63
N ILE A 99 -9.45 -21.52 8.67
CA ILE A 99 -9.22 -22.90 8.20
C ILE A 99 -8.74 -23.79 9.35
N MET A 100 -7.77 -23.33 10.13
CA MET A 100 -7.23 -24.08 11.27
C MET A 100 -8.26 -24.30 12.39
N MET A 101 -9.16 -23.35 12.62
CA MET A 101 -10.24 -23.49 13.60
C MET A 101 -11.26 -24.55 13.15
N GLN A 102 -11.74 -24.46 11.91
CA GLN A 102 -12.77 -25.37 11.40
C GLN A 102 -12.27 -26.81 11.24
N THR A 103 -11.00 -27.00 10.88
CA THR A 103 -10.39 -28.33 10.77
C THR A 103 -10.22 -29.01 12.13
N LYS A 104 -9.91 -28.24 13.18
CA LYS A 104 -9.89 -28.73 14.57
C LYS A 104 -11.28 -29.12 15.06
N GLU A 105 -12.30 -28.30 14.80
CA GLU A 105 -13.69 -28.59 15.20
C GLU A 105 -14.23 -29.87 14.56
N LYS A 106 -13.84 -30.14 13.30
CA LYS A 106 -14.27 -31.33 12.55
C LYS A 106 -13.35 -32.54 12.71
N HIS A 107 -12.31 -32.45 13.57
CA HIS A 107 -11.29 -33.49 13.74
C HIS A 107 -10.67 -33.97 12.41
N ILE A 108 -10.45 -33.04 11.47
CA ILE A 108 -9.78 -33.33 10.20
C ILE A 108 -8.27 -33.30 10.46
N GLU A 109 -7.61 -34.44 10.28
CA GLU A 109 -6.16 -34.51 10.36
C GLU A 109 -5.53 -33.81 9.14
N LEU A 110 -4.67 -32.83 9.41
CA LEU A 110 -3.93 -32.06 8.41
C LEU A 110 -2.44 -32.42 8.54
N PRO A 111 -1.93 -33.37 7.74
CA PRO A 111 -0.57 -33.90 7.91
C PRO A 111 0.53 -32.89 7.61
N ASN A 112 0.24 -31.91 6.73
CA ASN A 112 1.23 -30.95 6.23
C ASN A 112 1.07 -29.56 6.84
N ALA A 113 0.27 -29.41 7.90
CA ALA A 113 0.11 -28.14 8.59
C ALA A 113 1.44 -27.72 9.27
N PRO A 114 2.00 -26.54 8.97
CA PRO A 114 3.21 -26.07 9.63
C PRO A 114 2.94 -25.72 11.10
N ASP A 115 3.99 -25.81 11.93
CA ASP A 115 3.92 -25.37 13.32
C ASP A 115 3.47 -23.91 13.38
N SER A 116 2.40 -23.63 14.12
CA SER A 116 1.84 -22.29 14.30
C SER A 116 2.84 -21.28 14.88
N ALA A 117 3.95 -21.76 15.46
CA ALA A 117 5.02 -20.94 16.01
C ALA A 117 5.88 -20.25 14.95
N LYS A 118 5.85 -20.69 13.68
CA LYS A 118 6.66 -20.11 12.59
C LYS A 118 6.02 -18.88 11.95
N ILE A 119 4.70 -18.72 12.06
CA ILE A 119 3.96 -17.65 11.38
C ILE A 119 3.89 -16.41 12.30
N PRO A 120 4.37 -15.23 11.85
CA PRO A 120 4.27 -14.01 12.64
C PRO A 120 2.84 -13.66 13.02
N ILE A 121 2.60 -13.34 14.30
CA ILE A 121 1.26 -12.97 14.76
C ILE A 121 0.88 -11.62 14.13
N TYR A 122 -0.24 -11.62 13.41
CA TYR A 122 -0.85 -10.42 12.88
C TYR A 122 -1.48 -9.59 14.00
N LYS A 123 -1.23 -8.27 13.98
CA LYS A 123 -1.77 -7.30 14.94
C LYS A 123 -2.68 -6.32 14.23
N ASP A 124 -3.99 -6.49 14.38
CA ASP A 124 -5.03 -5.64 13.78
C ASP A 124 -4.95 -4.15 14.20
N LEU A 125 -4.39 -3.87 15.39
CA LEU A 125 -4.31 -2.51 15.94
C LEU A 125 -3.12 -1.69 15.42
N GLU A 126 -2.22 -2.30 14.63
CA GLU A 126 -0.99 -1.66 14.14
C GLU A 126 -0.99 -1.63 12.59
N PRO A 127 -1.68 -0.66 11.96
CA PRO A 127 -1.85 -0.62 10.49
C PRO A 127 -0.56 -0.31 9.72
N PHE A 128 0.45 0.27 10.38
CA PHE A 128 1.75 0.60 9.79
C PHE A 128 2.86 -0.36 10.21
N ARG A 129 2.51 -1.53 10.76
CA ARG A 129 3.51 -2.58 11.00
C ARG A 129 3.94 -3.17 9.66
N GLU A 130 5.23 -3.09 9.38
CA GLU A 130 5.83 -3.68 8.19
C GLU A 130 5.91 -5.20 8.33
N TYR A 131 5.21 -5.92 7.46
CA TYR A 131 5.39 -7.35 7.26
C TYR A 131 6.20 -7.54 5.98
N LYS A 132 7.13 -8.50 6.01
CA LYS A 132 7.97 -8.76 4.86
C LYS A 132 7.17 -9.50 3.80
N ILE A 133 7.54 -9.28 2.54
CA ILE A 133 6.89 -9.98 1.42
C ILE A 133 7.10 -11.50 1.52
N GLU A 134 8.22 -11.95 2.08
CA GLU A 134 8.50 -13.37 2.31
C GLU A 134 7.47 -14.00 3.27
N ASP A 135 7.07 -13.28 4.32
CA ASP A 135 6.07 -13.76 5.29
C ASP A 135 4.69 -13.91 4.62
N ILE A 136 4.33 -12.97 3.72
CA ILE A 136 3.10 -13.02 2.92
C ILE A 136 3.12 -14.22 1.96
N GLN A 137 4.27 -14.50 1.34
CA GLN A 137 4.44 -15.65 0.46
C GLN A 137 4.32 -16.98 1.22
N GLU A 138 4.93 -17.06 2.40
CA GLU A 138 4.90 -18.25 3.25
C GLU A 138 3.47 -18.57 3.72
N ILE A 139 2.74 -17.55 4.18
CA ILE A 139 1.36 -17.76 4.65
C ILE A 139 0.42 -18.15 3.51
N HIS A 140 0.56 -17.53 2.34
CA HIS A 140 -0.21 -17.91 1.16
C HIS A 140 0.09 -19.37 0.75
N LYS A 141 1.36 -19.76 0.71
CA LYS A 141 1.76 -21.14 0.42
C LYS A 141 1.18 -22.13 1.44
N THR A 142 1.21 -21.78 2.71
CA THR A 142 0.62 -22.56 3.79
C THR A 142 -0.88 -22.78 3.58
N ILE A 143 -1.63 -21.72 3.27
CA ILE A 143 -3.07 -21.82 2.99
C ILE A 143 -3.34 -22.79 1.83
N LEU A 144 -2.56 -22.73 0.75
CA LEU A 144 -2.74 -23.65 -0.38
C LEU A 144 -2.47 -25.11 0.00
N ILE A 145 -1.48 -25.37 0.86
CA ILE A 145 -1.21 -26.72 1.39
C ILE A 145 -2.40 -27.20 2.22
N LEU A 146 -2.93 -26.37 3.12
CA LEU A 146 -4.10 -26.71 3.94
C LEU A 146 -5.33 -27.00 3.11
N LEU A 147 -5.59 -26.21 2.06
CA LEU A 147 -6.70 -26.47 1.14
C LEU A 147 -6.53 -27.80 0.39
N ASN A 148 -5.29 -28.17 0.03
CA ASN A 148 -5.01 -29.44 -0.61
C ASN A 148 -5.19 -30.64 0.34
N ASP A 149 -4.82 -30.48 1.61
CA ASP A 149 -5.06 -31.49 2.65
C ASP A 149 -6.57 -31.67 2.89
N MET A 150 -7.34 -30.56 2.96
CA MET A 150 -8.81 -30.61 3.04
C MET A 150 -9.43 -31.31 1.83
N TYR A 151 -8.93 -31.04 0.63
CA TYR A 151 -9.37 -31.71 -0.60
C TYR A 151 -9.09 -33.22 -0.56
N SER A 152 -7.91 -33.61 -0.06
CA SER A 152 -7.52 -35.02 0.09
C SER A 152 -8.43 -35.76 1.08
N TYR A 153 -8.79 -35.10 2.18
CA TYR A 153 -9.77 -35.61 3.15
C TYR A 153 -11.15 -35.77 2.51
N TYR A 154 -11.64 -34.74 1.80
CA TYR A 154 -12.91 -34.78 1.08
C TYR A 154 -12.94 -35.93 0.06
N SER A 155 -11.91 -36.06 -0.79
CA SER A 155 -11.83 -37.11 -1.80
C SER A 155 -11.84 -38.51 -1.18
N SER A 156 -11.13 -38.70 -0.06
CA SER A 156 -11.13 -39.97 0.67
C SER A 156 -12.51 -40.28 1.26
N SER A 157 -13.20 -39.27 1.79
CA SER A 157 -14.56 -39.40 2.31
C SER A 157 -15.59 -39.71 1.21
N GLU A 158 -15.43 -39.10 0.04
CA GLU A 158 -16.27 -39.35 -1.13
C GLU A 158 -16.09 -40.77 -1.67
N LYS A 159 -14.85 -41.27 -1.76
CA LYS A 159 -14.57 -42.66 -2.14
C LYS A 159 -15.26 -43.65 -1.21
N ARG A 160 -15.14 -43.46 0.11
CA ARG A 160 -15.84 -44.30 1.11
C ARG A 160 -17.36 -44.32 0.89
N LYS A 161 -17.97 -43.16 0.60
CA LYS A 161 -19.41 -43.09 0.28
C LYS A 161 -19.75 -43.96 -0.94
N ASN A 162 -18.98 -43.84 -2.02
CA ASN A 162 -19.21 -44.60 -3.25
C ASN A 162 -19.02 -46.10 -3.02
N ASP A 163 -17.97 -46.50 -2.28
CA ASP A 163 -17.73 -47.90 -1.93
C ASP A 163 -18.91 -48.52 -1.16
N TYR A 164 -19.52 -47.77 -0.25
CA TYR A 164 -20.72 -48.23 0.48
C TYR A 164 -21.96 -48.29 -0.41
N SER A 165 -22.10 -47.38 -1.37
CA SER A 165 -23.21 -47.39 -2.34
C SER A 165 -23.12 -48.57 -3.31
N ASP A 166 -21.92 -48.90 -3.78
CA ASP A 166 -21.71 -49.91 -4.84
C ASP A 166 -21.68 -51.34 -4.30
N ASN A 167 -21.18 -51.55 -3.07
CA ASN A 167 -20.99 -52.89 -2.48
C ASN A 167 -22.15 -53.39 -1.61
N THR A 168 -23.22 -52.59 -1.40
CA THR A 168 -24.35 -53.01 -0.56
C THR A 168 -25.67 -53.03 -1.33
N ASN A 169 -26.41 -54.15 -1.26
CA ASN A 169 -27.84 -54.15 -1.58
C ASN A 169 -28.55 -53.34 -0.48
N VAL A 170 -28.67 -52.03 -0.72
CA VAL A 170 -28.93 -51.01 0.30
C VAL A 170 -30.30 -51.23 0.99
N GLY A 171 -30.29 -51.64 2.25
CA GLY A 171 -31.46 -51.55 3.13
C GLY A 171 -31.69 -50.12 3.65
N SER A 172 -32.91 -49.78 4.05
CA SER A 172 -33.30 -48.40 4.41
C SER A 172 -32.41 -47.71 5.45
N SER A 173 -31.81 -48.45 6.39
CA SER A 173 -30.90 -47.90 7.40
C SER A 173 -29.53 -47.46 6.84
N ILE A 174 -29.01 -48.16 5.83
CA ILE A 174 -27.75 -47.78 5.14
C ILE A 174 -28.00 -46.52 4.31
N SER A 175 -29.18 -46.40 3.70
CA SER A 175 -29.58 -45.19 2.97
C SER A 175 -29.59 -43.94 3.86
N ASN A 176 -30.09 -44.04 5.09
CA ASN A 176 -30.05 -42.93 6.05
C ASN A 176 -28.60 -42.52 6.38
N PHE A 177 -27.71 -43.49 6.64
CA PHE A 177 -26.29 -43.22 6.88
C PHE A 177 -25.60 -42.55 5.68
N LEU A 178 -25.84 -43.05 4.46
CA LEU A 178 -25.31 -42.47 3.23
C LEU A 178 -25.76 -41.03 3.02
N THR A 179 -27.03 -40.74 3.36
CA THR A 179 -27.59 -39.38 3.30
C THR A 179 -26.88 -38.45 4.27
N THR A 180 -26.63 -38.89 5.52
CA THR A 180 -25.86 -38.09 6.49
C THR A 180 -24.41 -37.88 6.04
N LEU A 181 -23.75 -38.92 5.51
CA LEU A 181 -22.39 -38.80 5.00
C LEU A 181 -22.30 -37.85 3.80
N GLU A 182 -23.32 -37.84 2.93
CA GLU A 182 -23.43 -36.89 1.82
C GLU A 182 -23.59 -35.45 2.29
N PHE A 183 -24.38 -35.22 3.34
CA PHE A 183 -24.53 -33.91 3.95
C PHE A 183 -23.18 -33.39 4.49
N GLU A 184 -22.46 -34.21 5.26
CA GLU A 184 -21.13 -33.84 5.79
C GLU A 184 -20.11 -33.56 4.68
N ASN A 185 -20.07 -34.41 3.64
CA ASN A 185 -19.20 -34.21 2.48
C ASN A 185 -19.55 -32.92 1.73
N THR A 186 -20.84 -32.61 1.59
CA THR A 186 -21.30 -31.36 0.97
C THR A 186 -20.86 -30.16 1.79
N LEU A 187 -20.99 -30.21 3.12
CA LEU A 187 -20.56 -29.12 3.99
C LEU A 187 -19.07 -28.81 3.85
N ILE A 188 -18.20 -29.83 3.79
CA ILE A 188 -16.76 -29.66 3.57
C ILE A 188 -16.48 -29.06 2.19
N ARG A 189 -17.18 -29.55 1.16
CA ARG A 189 -17.05 -29.03 -0.20
C ARG A 189 -17.41 -27.55 -0.29
N GLU A 190 -18.53 -27.14 0.29
CA GLU A 190 -18.96 -25.74 0.28
C GLU A 190 -18.01 -24.85 1.08
N GLN A 191 -17.44 -25.34 2.19
CA GLN A 191 -16.41 -24.62 2.95
C GLN A 191 -15.14 -24.39 2.11
N MET A 192 -14.65 -25.42 1.42
CA MET A 192 -13.49 -25.27 0.51
C MET A 192 -13.78 -24.27 -0.60
N SER A 193 -14.99 -24.34 -1.20
CA SER A 193 -15.43 -23.38 -2.22
C SER A 193 -15.40 -21.94 -1.70
N LEU A 194 -15.91 -21.71 -0.49
CA LEU A 194 -15.90 -20.41 0.17
C LEU A 194 -14.47 -19.88 0.37
N TYR A 195 -13.54 -20.72 0.83
CA TYR A 195 -12.15 -20.31 1.05
C TYR A 195 -11.42 -19.95 -0.25
N ILE A 196 -11.66 -20.70 -1.32
CA ILE A 196 -11.10 -20.39 -2.64
C ILE A 196 -11.66 -19.05 -3.15
N ASN A 197 -12.96 -18.80 -2.96
CA ASN A 197 -13.57 -17.52 -3.31
C ASN A 197 -12.96 -16.35 -2.51
N TYR A 198 -12.62 -16.56 -1.23
CA TYR A 198 -11.89 -15.56 -0.46
C TYR A 198 -10.50 -15.28 -1.04
N ILE A 199 -9.74 -16.30 -1.45
CA ILE A 199 -8.42 -16.10 -2.07
C ILE A 199 -8.56 -15.32 -3.38
N HIS A 200 -9.52 -15.67 -4.24
CA HIS A 200 -9.79 -14.94 -5.47
C HIS A 200 -10.13 -13.47 -5.20
N TYR A 201 -11.00 -13.22 -4.22
CA TYR A 201 -11.33 -11.87 -3.81
C TYR A 201 -10.10 -11.11 -3.29
N PHE A 202 -9.25 -11.75 -2.46
CA PHE A 202 -8.01 -11.15 -1.98
C PHE A 202 -7.09 -10.80 -3.14
N HIS A 203 -6.88 -11.71 -4.10
CA HIS A 203 -6.05 -11.43 -5.27
C HIS A 203 -6.57 -10.23 -6.07
N SER A 204 -7.85 -10.22 -6.41
CA SER A 204 -8.48 -9.13 -7.15
C SER A 204 -8.42 -7.79 -6.40
N SER A 205 -8.72 -7.81 -5.10
CA SER A 205 -8.67 -6.62 -4.25
C SER A 205 -7.25 -6.04 -4.16
N GLN A 206 -6.25 -6.88 -3.89
CA GLN A 206 -4.86 -6.46 -3.80
C GLN A 206 -4.31 -5.98 -5.14
N GLN A 207 -4.67 -6.64 -6.25
CA GLN A 207 -4.32 -6.19 -7.60
C GLN A 207 -4.80 -4.76 -7.84
N ASN A 208 -6.05 -4.46 -7.49
CA ASN A 208 -6.63 -3.14 -7.64
C ASN A 208 -5.91 -2.08 -6.79
N TYR A 209 -5.52 -2.40 -5.56
CA TYR A 209 -4.78 -1.46 -4.71
C TYR A 209 -3.35 -1.21 -5.21
N LEU A 210 -2.63 -2.27 -5.58
CA LEU A 210 -1.27 -2.18 -6.12
C LEU A 210 -1.25 -1.45 -7.47
N ALA A 211 -2.19 -1.72 -8.37
CA ALA A 211 -2.29 -1.02 -9.65
C ALA A 211 -2.50 0.50 -9.46
N LYS A 212 -3.40 0.89 -8.55
CA LYS A 212 -3.63 2.31 -8.22
C LYS A 212 -2.38 2.96 -7.64
N LEU A 213 -1.67 2.26 -6.75
CA LEU A 213 -0.42 2.75 -6.17
C LEU A 213 0.68 2.89 -7.22
N TYR A 214 0.81 1.92 -8.11
CA TYR A 214 1.76 1.94 -9.22
C TYR A 214 1.52 3.15 -10.13
N THR A 215 0.28 3.41 -10.54
CA THR A 215 -0.05 4.59 -11.36
C THR A 215 0.31 5.89 -10.66
N LYS A 216 0.03 6.00 -9.35
CA LYS A 216 0.42 7.18 -8.56
C LYS A 216 1.93 7.37 -8.50
N MET A 217 2.69 6.29 -8.29
CA MET A 217 4.15 6.35 -8.32
C MET A 217 4.70 6.72 -9.69
N ASP A 218 4.07 6.26 -10.76
CA ASP A 218 4.49 6.59 -12.12
C ASP A 218 4.24 8.07 -12.45
N MET A 219 3.07 8.59 -12.06
CA MET A 219 2.75 10.02 -12.16
C MET A 219 3.74 10.85 -11.34
N PHE A 220 3.97 10.48 -10.08
CA PHE A 220 4.93 11.18 -9.22
C PHE A 220 6.37 11.15 -9.76
N LYS A 221 6.79 10.02 -10.34
CA LYS A 221 8.09 9.93 -11.02
C LYS A 221 8.16 10.91 -12.20
N ARG A 222 7.11 10.97 -13.02
CA ARG A 222 7.04 11.91 -14.13
C ARG A 222 7.09 13.36 -13.67
N GLU A 223 6.38 13.69 -12.60
CA GLU A 223 6.42 15.03 -11.99
C GLU A 223 7.83 15.38 -11.54
N ILE A 224 8.54 14.47 -10.86
CA ILE A 224 9.94 14.65 -10.49
C ILE A 224 10.82 14.85 -11.73
N ASP A 225 10.64 14.02 -12.78
CA ASP A 225 11.43 14.12 -13.99
C ASP A 225 11.14 15.45 -14.73
N GLU A 226 9.89 15.91 -14.78
CA GLU A 226 9.49 17.20 -15.35
C GLU A 226 10.04 18.38 -14.51
N ASP A 227 9.97 18.31 -13.19
CA ASP A 227 10.47 19.34 -12.28
C ASP A 227 12.01 19.42 -12.25
N ILE A 228 12.70 18.28 -12.38
CA ILE A 228 14.16 18.19 -12.36
C ILE A 228 14.76 18.43 -13.76
N LEU A 229 14.10 17.99 -14.86
CA LEU A 229 14.64 18.06 -16.22
C LEU A 229 14.05 19.20 -17.08
N SER A 230 12.85 19.74 -16.79
CA SER A 230 12.26 20.83 -17.61
C SER A 230 12.96 22.18 -17.44
N ASN A 231 13.87 22.31 -16.46
CA ASN A 231 14.79 23.45 -16.39
C ASN A 231 15.74 23.55 -17.61
N ASN A 232 15.79 22.54 -18.49
CA ASN A 232 16.54 22.63 -19.75
C ASN A 232 15.77 23.19 -20.95
N ARG A 233 14.45 23.44 -20.88
CA ARG A 233 13.70 24.05 -22.00
C ARG A 233 12.49 24.86 -21.56
N LYS A 234 12.73 26.15 -21.28
CA LYS A 234 12.11 27.34 -21.92
C LYS A 234 12.45 28.54 -21.05
N THR A 235 13.46 29.30 -21.45
CA THR A 235 13.54 30.70 -21.05
C THR A 235 12.31 31.38 -21.64
N ASN A 236 11.25 31.50 -20.84
CA ASN A 236 10.05 32.27 -21.17
C ASN A 236 10.42 33.75 -21.19
N HIS A 237 11.10 34.18 -22.25
CA HIS A 237 11.21 35.60 -22.54
C HIS A 237 10.14 36.07 -23.54
N ASP A 238 9.27 35.18 -24.03
CA ASP A 238 8.33 35.53 -25.12
C ASP A 238 6.97 34.82 -25.09
N ALA A 239 6.59 34.14 -24.00
CA ALA A 239 5.25 33.56 -23.88
C ALA A 239 4.42 34.41 -22.92
N GLY A 240 3.56 35.25 -23.50
CA GLY A 240 2.55 36.02 -22.81
C GLY A 240 1.69 35.16 -21.89
N ILE A 241 1.19 35.86 -20.87
CA ILE A 241 0.32 35.41 -19.80
C ILE A 241 -0.99 34.85 -20.39
N GLU A 242 -1.03 33.60 -20.87
CA GLU A 242 -2.30 33.06 -21.41
C GLU A 242 -2.46 31.52 -21.39
N SER A 243 -1.63 30.76 -20.67
CA SER A 243 -1.74 29.28 -20.66
C SER A 243 -2.12 28.66 -19.32
N TYR A 244 -2.73 29.42 -18.41
CA TYR A 244 -3.23 28.90 -17.14
C TYR A 244 -4.70 28.45 -17.30
N PHE A 245 -4.95 27.33 -18.02
CA PHE A 245 -6.13 26.44 -17.87
C PHE A 245 -6.27 25.50 -19.08
N ILE A 246 -5.52 24.40 -19.16
CA ILE A 246 -6.00 23.18 -19.84
C ILE A 246 -5.47 21.98 -19.05
N LEU A 247 -6.21 21.56 -18.02
CA LEU A 247 -6.15 20.17 -17.54
C LEU A 247 -7.06 19.36 -18.46
N SER A 248 -6.49 18.77 -19.50
CA SER A 248 -7.18 17.77 -20.30
C SER A 248 -7.08 16.42 -19.59
N ASN A 249 -8.25 15.94 -19.16
CA ASN A 249 -8.50 14.55 -18.81
C ASN A 249 -8.03 13.63 -19.93
N GLU A 250 -6.91 12.94 -19.74
CA GLU A 250 -6.61 11.69 -20.43
C GLU A 250 -6.80 10.56 -19.42
N THR A 251 -7.98 9.96 -19.45
CA THR A 251 -8.19 8.62 -18.91
C THR A 251 -7.40 7.66 -19.78
N ILE A 252 -6.35 7.06 -19.23
CA ILE A 252 -5.68 5.92 -19.84
C ILE A 252 -6.61 4.72 -19.61
N ASP A 253 -7.32 4.32 -20.68
CA ASP A 253 -8.04 3.06 -20.71
C ASP A 253 -7.04 1.91 -20.69
N PHE A 254 -7.09 1.13 -19.61
CA PHE A 254 -6.53 -0.21 -19.60
C PHE A 254 -7.68 -1.19 -19.85
N ASP A 255 -7.76 -1.71 -21.07
CA ASP A 255 -8.67 -2.81 -21.41
C ASP A 255 -8.30 -4.05 -20.60
N PHE A 256 -9.02 -4.27 -19.50
CA PHE A 256 -9.03 -5.53 -18.77
C PHE A 256 -10.46 -6.07 -18.76
N ASP A 257 -10.68 -7.05 -19.64
CA ASP A 257 -11.88 -7.89 -19.66
C ASP A 257 -11.87 -8.77 -18.40
N ASP A 258 -12.71 -8.42 -17.42
CA ASP A 258 -13.04 -9.31 -16.31
C ASP A 258 -14.55 -9.21 -16.04
N GLY A 259 -15.29 -10.07 -16.73
CA GLY A 259 -16.73 -10.19 -16.61
C GLY A 259 -17.13 -10.74 -15.24
N PHE A 260 -17.35 -9.86 -14.26
CA PHE A 260 -18.31 -10.10 -13.19
C PHE A 260 -18.70 -8.79 -12.49
N THR A 261 -19.96 -8.36 -12.66
CA THR A 261 -20.55 -7.22 -11.96
C THR A 261 -21.25 -7.69 -10.68
N PRO A 262 -20.83 -7.27 -9.48
CA PRO A 262 -21.63 -7.47 -8.28
C PRO A 262 -22.62 -6.31 -8.13
N ASN A 263 -23.91 -6.63 -8.09
CA ASN A 263 -24.99 -5.68 -7.79
C ASN A 263 -24.78 -4.97 -6.45
N PRO A 264 -25.13 -3.68 -6.33
CA PRO A 264 -24.95 -2.90 -5.11
C PRO A 264 -26.01 -3.25 -4.06
N ILE A 265 -25.57 -3.74 -2.89
CA ILE A 265 -26.39 -3.78 -1.68
C ILE A 265 -26.35 -2.40 -1.02
N ARG A 266 -27.47 -1.69 -1.12
CA ARG A 266 -27.78 -0.45 -0.42
C ARG A 266 -28.12 -0.77 1.04
N SER A 267 -27.42 -0.18 2.01
CA SER A 267 -28.03 0.64 3.09
C SER A 267 -27.08 0.97 4.26
N LYS A 268 -27.10 2.28 4.61
CA LYS A 268 -26.89 2.91 5.94
C LYS A 268 -25.45 3.11 6.46
N GLU A 269 -24.79 4.14 5.94
CA GLU A 269 -23.83 4.96 6.69
C GLU A 269 -24.49 6.30 7.05
N SER A 270 -25.07 6.32 8.24
CA SER A 270 -25.29 7.53 9.03
C SER A 270 -24.81 7.14 10.43
N VAL A 271 -24.07 8.01 11.11
CA VAL A 271 -23.38 7.79 12.40
C VAL A 271 -21.89 7.40 12.28
N ILE A 272 -21.07 8.24 11.62
CA ILE A 272 -19.62 8.38 11.96
C ILE A 272 -19.17 9.87 11.98
N GLU A 273 -20.02 10.84 11.61
CA GLU A 273 -19.62 12.26 11.56
C GLU A 273 -19.41 12.97 12.91
N GLU A 274 -19.62 12.32 14.07
CA GLU A 274 -19.53 12.99 15.38
C GLU A 274 -18.24 12.71 16.19
N LYS A 275 -17.16 12.19 15.58
CA LYS A 275 -15.89 11.97 16.32
C LYS A 275 -14.64 12.67 15.79
N ILE A 276 -14.77 13.58 14.82
CA ILE A 276 -13.62 14.34 14.27
C ILE A 276 -13.40 15.69 14.99
N GLN A 277 -14.28 16.09 15.91
CA GLN A 277 -14.25 17.42 16.54
C GLN A 277 -13.42 17.54 17.83
N GLN A 278 -12.56 16.56 18.17
CA GLN A 278 -11.77 16.59 19.41
C GLN A 278 -10.23 16.50 19.23
N SER A 279 -9.70 16.54 18.01
CA SER A 279 -8.24 16.58 17.79
C SER A 279 -7.68 17.96 17.42
N GLU A 280 -8.49 19.02 17.47
CA GLU A 280 -8.14 20.36 16.98
C GLU A 280 -7.57 21.32 18.05
N LEU A 281 -6.98 20.78 19.14
CA LEU A 281 -6.56 21.58 20.30
C LEU A 281 -5.09 21.45 20.71
N VAL A 282 -4.19 21.13 19.77
CA VAL A 282 -2.73 21.19 20.03
C VAL A 282 -2.00 21.82 18.83
N LEU A 283 -2.19 23.13 18.63
CA LEU A 283 -1.35 23.94 17.72
C LEU A 283 -0.73 25.19 18.38
N ASP A 284 -0.98 25.46 19.66
CA ASP A 284 -0.34 26.56 20.38
C ASP A 284 0.98 26.12 21.03
N THR A 285 2.08 26.18 20.27
CA THR A 285 3.44 26.35 20.84
C THR A 285 4.45 27.01 19.89
N ASN A 286 4.10 27.34 18.65
CA ASN A 286 5.09 27.84 17.67
C ASN A 286 5.08 29.37 17.43
N GLU A 287 4.32 30.17 18.17
CA GLU A 287 4.42 31.65 18.09
C GLU A 287 5.73 32.21 18.69
N ASN A 288 6.38 31.49 19.61
CA ASN A 288 7.62 31.94 20.26
C ASN A 288 8.89 31.87 19.39
N VAL A 289 8.82 31.30 18.18
CA VAL A 289 9.98 31.22 17.27
C VAL A 289 10.03 32.41 16.30
N LEU A 290 8.87 32.97 15.93
CA LEU A 290 8.81 34.12 15.03
C LEU A 290 9.24 35.43 15.74
N GLU A 291 8.90 35.59 17.02
CA GLU A 291 9.30 36.77 17.81
C GLU A 291 10.81 36.84 18.08
N ASN A 292 11.50 35.68 18.11
CA ASN A 292 12.95 35.63 18.29
C ASN A 292 13.72 36.01 17.02
N ILE A 293 13.14 35.81 15.83
CA ILE A 293 13.78 36.16 14.56
C ILE A 293 13.70 37.67 14.30
N ASP A 294 12.57 38.31 14.63
CA ASP A 294 12.41 39.77 14.50
C ASP A 294 13.33 40.55 15.47
N ASN A 295 13.58 40.01 16.67
CA ASN A 295 14.53 40.62 17.60
C ASN A 295 16.00 40.47 17.17
N LEU A 296 16.36 39.37 16.50
CA LEU A 296 17.70 39.17 15.93
C LEU A 296 17.96 40.09 14.72
N ILE A 297 16.94 40.39 13.92
CA ILE A 297 17.05 41.31 12.78
C ILE A 297 17.25 42.76 13.26
N ARG A 298 16.52 43.19 14.30
CA ARG A 298 16.65 44.56 14.86
C ARG A 298 18.01 44.85 15.50
N ILE A 299 18.68 43.85 16.08
CA ILE A 299 20.02 44.02 16.67
C ILE A 299 21.09 44.23 15.58
N THR A 300 20.93 43.61 14.41
CA THR A 300 21.87 43.79 13.29
C THR A 300 21.72 45.11 12.54
N GLU A 301 20.58 45.77 12.67
CA GLU A 301 20.34 47.10 12.08
C GLU A 301 20.90 48.23 12.95
N THR A 302 20.90 48.09 14.29
CA THR A 302 21.44 49.11 15.20
C THR A 302 22.97 49.11 15.26
N GLU A 303 23.64 47.96 15.06
CA GLU A 303 25.11 47.90 15.00
C GLU A 303 25.68 48.46 13.68
N ASN A 304 24.95 48.39 12.57
CA ASN A 304 25.40 48.93 11.28
C ASN A 304 25.22 50.45 11.16
N ILE A 305 24.30 51.06 11.93
CA ILE A 305 24.12 52.52 11.95
C ILE A 305 25.22 53.20 12.79
N HIS A 306 25.80 52.51 13.78
CA HIS A 306 26.84 53.10 14.64
C HIS A 306 28.22 53.15 13.98
N ILE A 307 28.50 52.28 13.00
CA ILE A 307 29.80 52.23 12.28
C ILE A 307 29.86 53.26 11.13
N GLU A 308 28.72 53.65 10.54
CA GLU A 308 28.68 54.66 9.46
C GLU A 308 28.77 56.12 9.94
N LEU A 309 28.57 56.40 11.23
CA LEU A 309 28.63 57.76 11.78
C LEU A 309 30.02 58.18 12.32
N GLU A 310 30.98 57.27 12.46
CA GLU A 310 32.35 57.59 12.93
C GLU A 310 33.38 57.88 11.83
N GLN A 311 33.01 57.84 10.53
CA GLN A 311 33.97 58.04 9.42
C GLN A 311 33.75 59.29 8.55
N LYS A 312 33.02 60.31 9.03
CA LYS A 312 32.90 61.60 8.31
C LYS A 312 33.03 62.79 9.26
N GLU A 313 34.24 63.35 9.36
CA GLU A 313 34.52 64.80 9.43
C GLU A 313 36.03 65.08 9.20
N PRO A 314 36.44 66.28 8.76
CA PRO A 314 37.30 66.44 7.58
C PRO A 314 38.69 67.02 7.86
N THR A 315 39.60 66.75 6.92
CA THR A 315 40.81 67.54 6.65
C THR A 315 40.46 69.00 6.34
N GLU A 316 41.00 69.95 7.12
CA GLU A 316 41.27 71.32 6.67
C GLU A 316 42.77 71.63 6.86
N GLU A 317 43.43 71.94 5.75
CA GLU A 317 44.76 72.57 5.67
C GLU A 317 44.63 74.07 5.95
N LYS A 318 45.38 74.60 6.92
CA LYS A 318 46.46 75.60 6.74
C LYS A 318 46.94 76.21 8.06
#